data_AF-A0A7C3B1Y4-F1
#
_entry.id   AF-A0A7C3B1Y4-F1
#
_cell.length_a   1.000
_cell.length_b   1.000
_cell.length_c   1.000
_cell.angle_alpha   90.00
_cell.angle_beta   90.00
_cell.angle_gamma   90.00
#
_symmetry.space_group_name_H-M   'P 1'
#
loop_
_entity.id
_entity.type
_entity.pdbx_description
1 polymer ?
#
loop_
_entity_poly.entity_id
_entity_poly.type
_entity_poly.pdbx_seq_one_letter_code
_entity_poly.pdbx_strand_id
1 'polypeptide(L)'
;MQELLTRIRRLGFVVVLGVCIIIYIGLGIVYMQQGPKQKELEDQVRKTMAVVNKPLPSMEELQAKYDAVNAALAPMETPEALEVIVDIAEDSGIDVNPESGKFHITAPGKPGEKKLGEGTYYVLSFENVRAQSDFDTVMDFISDIDAGKTLETMILRRVNLEWVQVSLPEEEALRRAEFRAVIQAVADMMEDNVLVGIPNPASFEEGLATNEMIVFPDAITTAEEKGYTGTGIPLDGYVLYEHDRITADNTSDYQTVTYIDQPITEYYYTCEADGTVRQFDGPDVESATEYFGSEEAVFEVVARLAIDLYSKPGKG
;
A
#
# COMPACT_ATOMS: atom_id res chain seq x y z
N MET A 1 10.39 84.21 20.05
CA MET A 1 10.67 83.24 21.15
C MET A 1 9.46 82.34 21.47
N GLN A 2 8.22 82.86 21.49
CA GLN A 2 7.02 82.07 21.80
C GLN A 2 6.68 80.98 20.75
N GLU A 3 6.79 81.25 19.44
CA GLU A 3 6.47 80.25 18.40
C GLU A 3 7.38 79.01 18.41
N LEU A 4 8.66 79.19 18.75
CA LEU A 4 9.66 78.11 18.78
C LEU A 4 9.40 77.15 19.95
N LEU A 5 8.97 77.70 21.09
CA LEU A 5 8.55 76.95 22.29
C LEU A 5 7.25 76.17 22.03
N THR A 6 6.29 76.74 21.30
CA THR A 6 5.05 76.04 20.92
C THR A 6 5.31 74.90 19.94
N ARG A 7 6.24 75.07 18.98
CA ARG A 7 6.66 73.99 18.07
C ARG A 7 7.37 72.85 18.79
N ILE A 8 8.30 73.15 19.71
CA ILE A 8 8.99 72.12 20.52
C ILE A 8 7.99 71.35 21.39
N ARG A 9 7.01 72.04 21.99
CA ARG A 9 6.00 71.40 22.84
C ARG A 9 5.05 70.49 22.04
N ARG A 10 4.68 70.89 20.81
CA ARG A 10 3.90 70.03 19.89
C ARG A 10 4.71 68.83 19.41
N LEU A 11 5.98 69.03 19.06
CA LEU A 11 6.86 67.94 18.63
C LEU A 11 7.09 66.93 19.76
N GLY A 12 7.35 67.40 20.99
CA GLY A 12 7.51 66.52 22.16
C GLY A 12 6.25 65.72 22.48
N PHE A 13 5.07 66.31 22.34
CA PHE A 13 3.80 65.59 22.53
C PHE A 13 3.59 64.50 21.47
N VAL A 14 3.90 64.79 20.20
CA VAL A 14 3.79 63.80 19.12
C VAL A 14 4.78 62.64 19.31
N VAL A 15 5.99 62.91 19.77
CA VAL A 15 6.98 61.86 20.06
C VAL A 15 6.52 60.96 21.22
N VAL A 16 6.02 61.54 22.31
CA VAL A 16 5.50 60.75 23.45
C VAL A 16 4.29 59.92 23.02
N LEU A 17 3.36 60.50 22.26
CA LEU A 17 2.19 59.79 21.76
C LEU A 17 2.59 58.64 20.82
N GLY A 18 3.59 58.87 19.96
CA GLY A 18 4.16 57.82 19.10
C GLY A 18 4.76 56.66 19.88
N VAL A 19 5.53 56.95 20.95
CA VAL A 19 6.11 55.91 21.82
C VAL A 19 5.01 55.11 22.53
N CYS A 20 3.96 55.76 23.04
CA CYS A 20 2.84 55.07 23.68
C CYS A 20 2.10 54.14 22.72
N ILE A 21 1.91 54.55 21.46
CA ILE A 21 1.27 53.70 20.43
C ILE A 21 2.13 52.48 20.10
N ILE A 22 3.45 52.65 19.96
CA ILE A 22 4.37 51.53 19.70
C ILE A 22 4.33 50.51 20.85
N ILE A 23 4.33 50.97 22.11
CA ILE A 23 4.23 50.11 23.28
C ILE A 23 2.89 49.35 23.28
N TYR A 24 1.78 50.03 22.98
CA TYR A 24 0.45 49.41 22.95
C TYR A 24 0.34 48.33 21.86
N ILE A 25 0.88 48.59 20.67
CA ILE A 25 0.94 47.62 19.57
C ILE A 25 1.83 46.43 19.95
N GLY A 26 2.99 46.68 20.56
CA GLY A 26 3.89 45.63 21.04
C GLY A 26 3.24 44.71 22.07
N LEU A 27 2.51 45.28 23.04
CA LEU A 27 1.74 44.50 24.02
C LEU A 27 0.60 43.70 23.36
N GLY A 28 -0.07 44.27 22.35
CA GLY A 28 -1.09 43.57 21.57
C GLY A 28 -0.55 42.36 20.81
N ILE A 29 0.64 42.47 20.21
CA ILE A 29 1.30 41.35 19.52
C ILE A 29 1.69 40.26 20.52
N VAL A 30 2.25 40.62 21.68
CA VAL A 30 2.57 39.65 22.74
C VAL A 30 1.32 38.94 23.24
N TYR A 31 0.20 39.66 23.41
CA TYR A 31 -1.09 39.07 23.81
C TYR A 31 -1.63 38.10 22.76
N MET A 32 -1.54 38.44 21.46
CA MET A 32 -1.93 37.53 20.38
C MET A 32 -1.03 36.29 20.28
N GLN A 33 0.25 36.40 20.63
CA GLN A 33 1.17 35.26 20.69
C GLN A 33 0.93 34.32 21.90
N GLN A 34 0.19 34.75 22.92
CA GLN A 34 -0.17 33.92 24.07
C GLN A 34 -1.40 33.03 23.83
N GLY A 35 -2.31 33.43 22.94
CA GLY A 35 -3.52 32.65 22.61
C GLY A 35 -3.26 31.22 22.12
N PRO A 36 -2.32 30.98 21.19
CA PRO A 36 -1.97 29.63 20.74
C PRO A 36 -1.41 28.76 21.88
N LYS A 37 -0.54 29.33 22.74
CA LYS A 37 0.04 28.62 23.88
C LYS A 37 -1.00 28.25 24.94
N GLN A 38 -2.00 29.12 25.15
CA GLN A 38 -3.13 28.81 26.04
C GLN A 38 -3.99 27.68 25.49
N LYS A 39 -4.32 27.69 24.18
CA LYS A 39 -5.06 26.59 23.54
C LYS A 39 -4.32 25.25 23.62
N GLU A 40 -3.01 25.25 23.40
CA GLU A 40 -2.20 24.03 23.50
C GLU A 40 -2.20 23.46 24.93
N LEU A 41 -2.07 24.33 25.94
CA LEU A 41 -2.17 23.94 27.35
C LEU A 41 -3.56 23.45 27.72
N GLU A 42 -4.63 24.10 27.26
CA GLU A 42 -6.01 23.64 27.47
C GLU A 42 -6.27 22.28 26.82
N ASP A 43 -5.72 22.04 25.63
CA ASP A 43 -5.81 20.75 24.94
C ASP A 43 -5.05 19.65 25.68
N GLN A 44 -3.85 19.93 26.16
CA GLN A 44 -3.08 18.99 26.97
C GLN A 44 -3.81 18.69 28.29
N VAL A 45 -4.29 19.70 29.00
CA VAL A 45 -5.06 19.53 30.24
C VAL A 45 -6.32 18.71 29.99
N ARG A 46 -7.04 18.96 28.88
CA ARG A 46 -8.23 18.19 28.50
C ARG A 46 -7.92 16.73 28.20
N LYS A 47 -6.85 16.45 27.46
CA LYS A 47 -6.38 15.06 27.20
C LYS A 47 -5.95 14.36 28.49
N THR A 48 -5.20 15.04 29.34
CA THR A 48 -4.79 14.50 30.66
C THR A 48 -5.98 14.26 31.56
N MET A 49 -6.95 15.18 31.62
CA MET A 49 -8.19 15.01 32.39
C MET A 49 -9.06 13.89 31.84
N ALA A 50 -9.07 13.64 30.53
CA ALA A 50 -9.78 12.48 29.96
C ALA A 50 -9.18 11.14 30.39
N VAL A 51 -7.85 11.08 30.60
CA VAL A 51 -7.16 9.89 31.11
C VAL A 51 -7.33 9.75 32.62
N VAL A 52 -7.19 10.85 33.37
CA VAL A 52 -7.30 10.87 34.85
C VAL A 52 -8.74 10.66 35.33
N ASN A 53 -9.74 11.14 34.59
CA ASN A 53 -11.16 10.94 34.90
C ASN A 53 -11.74 9.65 34.33
N LYS A 54 -10.93 8.81 33.67
CA LYS A 54 -11.37 7.47 33.31
C LYS A 54 -11.62 6.73 34.64
N PRO A 55 -12.88 6.36 34.96
CA PRO A 55 -13.18 5.77 36.25
C PRO A 55 -12.30 4.55 36.44
N LEU A 56 -11.68 4.44 37.63
CA LEU A 56 -10.93 3.24 37.98
C LEU A 56 -11.88 2.05 37.79
N PRO A 57 -11.45 0.99 37.07
CA PRO A 57 -12.28 -0.18 36.90
C PRO A 57 -12.72 -0.66 38.29
N SER A 58 -14.00 -0.97 38.40
CA SER A 58 -14.58 -1.47 39.64
C SER A 58 -13.85 -2.75 40.09
N MET A 59 -13.95 -3.07 41.37
CA MET A 59 -13.37 -4.31 41.90
C MET A 59 -13.91 -5.55 41.16
N GLU A 60 -15.17 -5.50 40.72
CA GLU A 60 -15.80 -6.54 39.91
C GLU A 60 -15.18 -6.63 38.51
N GLU A 61 -14.92 -5.49 37.84
CA GLU A 61 -14.23 -5.47 36.54
C GLU A 61 -12.76 -5.93 36.64
N LEU A 62 -12.08 -5.57 37.73
CA LEU A 62 -10.71 -6.04 38.00
C LEU A 62 -10.69 -7.54 38.30
N GLN A 63 -11.64 -8.03 39.09
CA GLN A 63 -11.77 -9.45 39.39
C GLN A 63 -12.14 -10.23 38.13
N ALA A 64 -13.08 -9.74 37.32
CA ALA A 64 -13.45 -10.36 36.05
C ALA A 64 -12.26 -10.42 35.08
N LYS A 65 -11.46 -9.35 34.97
CA LYS A 65 -10.21 -9.36 34.19
C LYS A 65 -9.18 -10.34 34.75
N TYR A 66 -9.04 -10.39 36.07
CA TYR A 66 -8.13 -11.32 36.73
C TYR A 66 -8.54 -12.78 36.51
N ASP A 67 -9.84 -13.08 36.62
CA ASP A 67 -10.40 -14.41 36.40
C ASP A 67 -10.31 -14.82 34.92
N ALA A 68 -10.56 -13.89 34.00
CA ALA A 68 -10.38 -14.10 32.56
C ALA A 68 -8.92 -14.45 32.22
N VAL A 69 -7.96 -13.66 32.70
CA VAL A 69 -6.52 -13.94 32.50
C VAL A 69 -6.13 -15.29 33.13
N ASN A 70 -6.65 -15.61 34.30
CA ASN A 70 -6.38 -16.89 34.96
C ASN A 70 -6.97 -18.09 34.22
N ALA A 71 -8.13 -17.93 33.59
CA ALA A 71 -8.74 -18.95 32.74
C ALA A 71 -7.95 -19.13 31.44
N ALA A 72 -7.49 -18.03 30.82
CA ALA A 72 -6.65 -18.06 29.62
C ALA A 72 -5.30 -18.76 29.86
N LEU A 73 -4.75 -18.66 31.09
CA LEU A 73 -3.53 -19.35 31.52
C LEU A 73 -3.72 -20.83 31.88
N ALA A 74 -4.82 -21.46 31.46
CA ALA A 74 -5.00 -22.91 31.64
C ALA A 74 -3.83 -23.68 30.99
N PRO A 75 -3.42 -24.84 31.55
CA PRO A 75 -2.46 -25.72 30.90
C PRO A 75 -2.95 -26.08 29.50
N MET A 76 -2.07 -25.99 28.51
CA MET A 76 -2.35 -26.32 27.12
C MET A 76 -1.31 -27.31 26.63
N GLU A 77 -1.77 -28.35 25.94
CA GLU A 77 -0.88 -29.37 25.38
C GLU A 77 -0.21 -28.84 24.11
N THR A 78 1.01 -29.32 23.82
CA THR A 78 1.77 -28.86 22.64
C THR A 78 1.01 -29.00 21.31
N PRO A 79 0.28 -30.10 21.03
CA PRO A 79 -0.49 -30.22 19.80
C PRO A 79 -1.58 -29.16 19.66
N GLU A 80 -2.28 -28.83 20.75
CA GLU A 80 -3.33 -27.80 20.77
C GLU A 80 -2.74 -26.42 20.48
N ALA A 81 -1.58 -26.11 21.08
CA ALA A 81 -0.87 -24.86 20.83
C ALA A 81 -0.39 -24.74 19.36
N LEU A 82 0.01 -25.85 18.74
CA LEU A 82 0.40 -25.88 17.32
C LEU A 82 -0.80 -25.67 16.41
N GLU A 83 -1.93 -26.31 16.70
CA GLU A 83 -3.18 -26.17 15.96
C GLU A 83 -3.62 -24.70 15.94
N VAL A 84 -3.62 -24.02 17.10
CA VAL A 84 -3.94 -22.59 17.16
C VAL A 84 -3.03 -21.73 16.28
N ILE A 85 -1.73 -22.00 16.25
CA ILE A 85 -0.79 -21.22 15.41
C ILE A 85 -1.04 -21.49 13.92
N VAL A 86 -1.39 -22.73 13.55
CA VAL A 86 -1.75 -23.12 12.18
C VAL A 86 -3.06 -22.45 11.78
N ASP A 87 -4.08 -22.48 12.63
CA ASP A 87 -5.39 -21.87 12.37
C ASP A 87 -5.26 -20.37 12.15
N ILE A 88 -4.47 -19.66 12.97
CA ILE A 88 -4.21 -18.23 12.77
C ILE A 88 -3.54 -17.97 11.41
N ALA A 89 -2.61 -18.84 10.99
CA ALA A 89 -1.94 -18.71 9.70
C ALA A 89 -2.93 -18.92 8.54
N GLU A 90 -3.75 -19.96 8.61
CA GLU A 90 -4.77 -20.26 7.59
C GLU A 90 -5.84 -19.16 7.52
N ASP A 91 -6.35 -18.69 8.66
CA ASP A 91 -7.31 -17.58 8.76
C ASP A 91 -6.76 -16.27 8.20
N SER A 92 -5.44 -16.06 8.32
CA SER A 92 -4.76 -14.89 7.75
C SER A 92 -4.52 -15.02 6.24
N GLY A 93 -4.75 -16.20 5.65
CA GLY A 93 -4.52 -16.47 4.22
C GLY A 93 -3.15 -17.04 3.87
N ILE A 94 -2.36 -17.47 4.87
CA ILE A 94 -1.08 -18.13 4.63
C ILE A 94 -1.34 -19.58 4.17
N ASP A 95 -0.65 -20.00 3.12
CA ASP A 95 -0.67 -21.39 2.67
C ASP A 95 0.05 -22.31 3.67
N VAL A 96 -0.75 -23.07 4.43
CA VAL A 96 -0.28 -24.05 5.42
C VAL A 96 0.00 -25.44 4.84
N ASN A 97 -0.18 -25.65 3.54
CA ASN A 97 0.11 -26.93 2.89
C ASN A 97 1.62 -27.24 3.01
N PRO A 98 2.01 -28.39 3.60
CA PRO A 98 3.42 -28.76 3.72
C PRO A 98 4.19 -28.80 2.39
N GLU A 99 3.52 -29.07 1.27
CA GLU A 99 4.12 -29.13 -0.06
C GLU A 99 4.47 -27.75 -0.63
N SER A 100 3.75 -26.70 -0.23
CA SER A 100 4.06 -25.32 -0.65
C SER A 100 5.37 -24.83 -0.02
N GLY A 101 5.71 -25.39 1.14
CA GLY A 101 6.84 -24.96 1.95
C GLY A 101 6.73 -23.51 2.42
N LYS A 102 5.56 -22.85 2.30
CA LYS A 102 5.37 -21.44 2.68
C LYS A 102 5.22 -21.27 4.19
N PHE A 103 4.57 -22.21 4.85
CA PHE A 103 4.44 -22.25 6.30
C PHE A 103 5.21 -23.41 6.94
N HIS A 104 5.91 -23.14 8.05
CA HIS A 104 6.62 -24.18 8.80
C HIS A 104 6.82 -23.81 10.26
N ILE A 105 6.45 -24.71 11.17
CA ILE A 105 6.75 -24.59 12.61
C ILE A 105 7.80 -25.63 12.99
N THR A 106 8.91 -25.19 13.56
CA THR A 106 9.86 -26.11 14.18
C THR A 106 9.29 -26.63 15.50
N ALA A 107 9.42 -27.94 15.75
CA ALA A 107 8.94 -28.54 16.98
C ALA A 107 9.49 -27.78 18.22
N PRO A 108 8.63 -27.38 19.16
CA PRO A 108 9.07 -26.62 20.32
C PRO A 108 9.90 -27.49 21.28
N GLY A 109 10.70 -26.84 22.10
CA GLY A 109 11.39 -27.49 23.22
C GLY A 109 10.43 -27.95 24.32
N LYS A 110 10.96 -28.59 25.36
CA LYS A 110 10.17 -28.87 26.57
C LYS A 110 9.75 -27.54 27.23
N PRO A 111 8.54 -27.46 27.82
CA PRO A 111 8.12 -26.28 28.57
C PRO A 111 9.15 -25.92 29.65
N GLY A 112 9.56 -24.65 29.68
CA GLY A 112 10.45 -24.11 30.70
C GLY A 112 9.66 -23.52 31.86
N GLU A 113 10.16 -23.68 33.09
CA GLU A 113 9.62 -22.99 34.25
C GLU A 113 10.13 -21.54 34.31
N LYS A 114 9.20 -20.59 34.46
CA LYS A 114 9.51 -19.17 34.65
C LYS A 114 8.76 -18.63 35.86
N LYS A 115 9.49 -18.01 36.78
CA LYS A 115 8.93 -17.29 37.92
C LYS A 115 8.70 -15.83 37.55
N LEU A 116 7.46 -15.36 37.70
CA LEU A 116 7.06 -13.99 37.47
C LEU A 116 6.31 -13.50 38.72
N GLY A 117 6.96 -12.64 39.52
CA GLY A 117 6.47 -12.25 40.84
C GLY A 117 6.41 -13.44 41.79
N GLU A 118 5.23 -13.66 42.39
CA GLU A 118 4.97 -14.81 43.28
C GLU A 118 4.44 -16.06 42.53
N GLY A 119 4.16 -15.94 41.24
CA GLY A 119 3.62 -17.03 40.40
C GLY A 119 4.70 -17.83 39.65
N THR A 120 4.49 -19.14 39.52
CA THR A 120 5.25 -20.01 38.62
C THR A 120 4.41 -20.29 37.38
N TYR A 121 5.02 -20.12 36.20
CA TYR A 121 4.40 -20.34 34.89
C TYR A 121 5.26 -21.31 34.08
N TYR A 122 4.61 -22.07 33.21
CA TYR A 122 5.28 -22.82 32.14
C TYR A 122 5.27 -21.98 30.87
N VAL A 123 6.41 -21.96 30.19
CA VAL A 123 6.59 -21.26 28.91
C VAL A 123 6.95 -22.29 27.85
N LEU A 124 6.09 -22.42 26.85
CA LEU A 124 6.36 -23.21 25.65
C LEU A 124 6.80 -22.26 24.53
N SER A 125 8.08 -22.31 24.17
CA SER A 125 8.65 -21.44 23.15
C SER A 125 8.72 -22.13 21.80
N PHE A 126 8.14 -21.49 20.79
CA PHE A 126 8.24 -21.84 19.38
C PHE A 126 9.26 -20.92 18.72
N GLU A 127 10.36 -21.50 18.28
CA GLU A 127 11.42 -20.78 17.58
C GLU A 127 11.28 -20.99 16.07
N ASN A 128 11.54 -19.94 15.29
CA ASN A 128 11.60 -19.99 13.83
C ASN A 128 10.29 -20.51 13.20
N VAL A 129 9.15 -20.02 13.69
CA VAL A 129 7.87 -20.14 12.99
C VAL A 129 7.99 -19.34 11.69
N ARG A 130 7.95 -20.02 10.56
CA ARG A 130 8.12 -19.43 9.24
C ARG A 130 6.76 -19.29 8.56
N ALA A 131 6.45 -18.10 8.08
CA ALA A 131 5.31 -17.80 7.22
C ALA A 131 5.80 -17.06 5.98
N GLN A 132 5.25 -17.38 4.82
CA GLN A 132 5.58 -16.73 3.56
C GLN A 132 4.32 -16.42 2.76
N SER A 133 4.12 -15.15 2.40
CA SER A 133 3.06 -14.70 1.49
C SER A 133 3.36 -13.28 1.01
N ASP A 134 2.39 -12.61 0.38
CA ASP A 134 2.41 -11.16 0.22
C ASP A 134 2.51 -10.44 1.58
N PHE A 135 2.89 -9.16 1.53
CA PHE A 135 3.18 -8.37 2.72
C PHE A 135 1.96 -8.20 3.63
N ASP A 136 0.79 -7.95 3.06
CA ASP A 136 -0.42 -7.66 3.84
C ASP A 136 -0.88 -8.91 4.60
N THR A 137 -0.94 -10.06 3.91
CA THR A 137 -1.22 -11.37 4.52
C THR A 137 -0.26 -11.70 5.67
N VAL A 138 1.05 -11.45 5.48
CA VAL A 138 2.05 -11.70 6.53
C VAL A 138 1.87 -10.75 7.71
N MET A 139 1.52 -9.48 7.47
CA MET A 139 1.25 -8.53 8.55
C MET A 139 -0.01 -8.87 9.33
N ASP A 140 -1.07 -9.34 8.67
CA ASP A 140 -2.29 -9.78 9.33
C ASP A 140 -2.00 -10.96 10.28
N PHE A 141 -1.22 -11.93 9.82
CA PHE A 141 -0.76 -13.05 10.66
C PHE A 141 0.04 -12.59 11.87
N ILE A 142 1.02 -11.71 11.67
CA ILE A 142 1.84 -11.16 12.77
C ILE A 142 0.96 -10.38 13.75
N SER A 143 0.00 -9.61 13.24
CA SER A 143 -0.90 -8.78 14.02
C SER A 143 -1.84 -9.62 14.88
N ASP A 144 -2.42 -10.70 14.35
CA ASP A 144 -3.32 -11.56 15.13
C ASP A 144 -2.56 -12.30 16.25
N ILE A 145 -1.28 -12.64 16.03
CA ILE A 145 -0.39 -13.18 17.07
C ILE A 145 -0.03 -12.11 18.12
N ASP A 146 0.38 -10.91 17.71
CA ASP A 146 0.82 -9.85 18.62
C ASP A 146 -0.33 -9.29 19.46
N ALA A 147 -1.52 -9.16 18.85
CA ALA A 147 -2.71 -8.68 19.53
C ALA A 147 -3.25 -9.69 20.58
N GLY A 148 -2.80 -10.95 20.55
CA GLY A 148 -3.31 -12.01 21.42
C GLY A 148 -4.80 -12.26 21.22
N LYS A 149 -5.36 -11.90 20.06
CA LYS A 149 -6.79 -11.92 19.76
C LYS A 149 -7.35 -13.35 19.79
N THR A 150 -6.57 -14.30 19.26
CA THR A 150 -6.94 -15.72 19.24
C THR A 150 -6.47 -16.45 20.50
N LEU A 151 -5.33 -16.04 21.08
CA LEU A 151 -4.83 -16.59 22.33
C LEU A 151 -4.06 -15.55 23.15
N GLU A 152 -4.70 -15.03 24.20
CA GLU A 152 -4.16 -13.94 25.04
C GLU A 152 -2.84 -14.30 25.76
N THR A 153 -2.52 -15.58 25.88
CA THR A 153 -1.30 -16.07 26.53
C THR A 153 -0.13 -16.26 25.57
N MET A 154 -0.36 -16.03 24.28
CA MET A 154 0.66 -16.05 23.25
C MET A 154 1.35 -14.70 23.19
N ILE A 155 2.69 -14.71 23.23
CA ILE A 155 3.50 -13.50 23.17
C ILE A 155 4.47 -13.60 21.99
N LEU A 156 4.36 -12.64 21.09
CA LEU A 156 5.33 -12.45 20.03
C LEU A 156 6.62 -11.86 20.60
N ARG A 157 7.71 -12.61 20.55
CA ARG A 157 8.99 -12.22 21.15
C ARG A 157 9.93 -11.57 20.14
N ARG A 158 9.90 -12.04 18.89
CA ARG A 158 10.73 -11.53 17.81
C ARG A 158 10.08 -11.81 16.46
N VAL A 159 10.23 -10.86 15.54
CA VAL A 159 9.93 -11.03 14.12
C VAL A 159 11.18 -10.66 13.32
N ASN A 160 11.54 -11.48 12.35
CA ASN A 160 12.45 -11.10 11.29
C ASN A 160 11.71 -11.21 9.96
N LEU A 161 11.81 -10.18 9.13
CA LEU A 161 11.19 -10.13 7.81
C LEU A 161 12.29 -10.14 6.76
N GLU A 162 12.08 -10.92 5.71
CA GLU A 162 12.96 -11.00 4.56
C GLU A 162 12.12 -11.01 3.29
N TRP A 163 12.49 -10.20 2.31
CA TRP A 163 11.85 -10.24 0.99
C TRP A 163 12.55 -11.28 0.12
N VAL A 164 11.78 -12.18 -0.46
CA VAL A 164 12.28 -13.21 -1.35
C VAL A 164 11.62 -13.07 -2.71
N GLN A 165 12.43 -13.14 -3.76
CA GLN A 165 11.91 -13.23 -5.12
C GLN A 165 11.32 -14.61 -5.34
N VAL A 166 10.07 -14.66 -5.76
CA VAL A 166 9.39 -15.90 -6.12
C VAL A 166 9.73 -16.25 -7.56
N SER A 167 10.18 -17.48 -7.78
CA SER A 167 10.31 -17.99 -9.15
C SER A 167 8.92 -18.23 -9.70
N LEU A 168 8.57 -17.48 -10.74
CA LEU A 168 7.35 -17.72 -11.48
C LEU A 168 7.52 -18.98 -12.36
N PRO A 169 6.44 -19.74 -12.58
CA PRO A 169 6.41 -20.74 -13.65
C PRO A 169 6.75 -20.09 -14.99
N GLU A 170 7.36 -20.85 -15.90
CA GLU A 170 7.81 -20.35 -17.21
C GLU A 170 6.66 -19.72 -18.01
N GLU A 171 5.49 -20.36 -18.04
CA GLU A 171 4.29 -19.87 -18.73
C GLU A 171 3.83 -18.50 -18.21
N GLU A 172 3.76 -18.33 -16.89
CA GLU A 172 3.37 -17.08 -16.24
C GLU A 172 4.42 -15.97 -16.47
N ALA A 173 5.70 -16.32 -16.47
CA ALA A 173 6.79 -15.38 -16.76
C ALA A 173 6.71 -14.87 -18.21
N LEU A 174 6.41 -15.74 -19.17
CA LEU A 174 6.23 -15.38 -20.58
C LEU A 174 4.99 -14.51 -20.78
N ARG A 175 3.84 -14.87 -20.17
CA ARG A 175 2.62 -14.04 -20.19
C ARG A 175 2.91 -12.61 -19.74
N ARG A 176 3.59 -12.46 -18.58
CA ARG A 176 3.94 -11.15 -18.02
C ARG A 176 4.92 -10.37 -18.90
N ALA A 177 5.87 -11.07 -19.53
CA ALA A 177 6.80 -10.43 -20.46
C ALA A 177 6.07 -9.88 -21.70
N GLU A 178 5.13 -10.64 -22.28
CA GLU A 178 4.29 -10.16 -23.38
C GLU A 178 3.44 -8.96 -22.93
N PHE A 179 2.80 -9.04 -21.77
CA PHE A 179 1.98 -7.94 -21.26
C PHE A 179 2.80 -6.64 -21.10
N ARG A 180 4.02 -6.72 -20.57
CA ARG A 180 4.92 -5.56 -20.49
C ARG A 180 5.29 -5.01 -21.85
N ALA A 181 5.57 -5.88 -22.82
CA ALA A 181 5.93 -5.46 -24.16
C ALA A 181 4.77 -4.67 -24.81
N VAL A 182 3.52 -5.13 -24.64
CA VAL A 182 2.34 -4.41 -25.13
C VAL A 182 2.14 -3.07 -24.41
N ILE A 183 2.23 -3.04 -23.07
CA ILE A 183 2.13 -1.78 -22.30
C ILE A 183 3.18 -0.76 -22.77
N GLN A 184 4.44 -1.19 -22.91
CA GLN A 184 5.51 -0.31 -23.36
C GLN A 184 5.28 0.16 -24.79
N ALA A 185 4.85 -0.73 -25.70
CA ALA A 185 4.56 -0.39 -27.08
C ALA A 185 3.45 0.66 -27.21
N VAL A 186 2.38 0.56 -26.40
CA VAL A 186 1.32 1.58 -26.35
C VAL A 186 1.88 2.92 -25.85
N ALA A 187 2.67 2.91 -24.78
CA ALA A 187 3.27 4.12 -24.22
C ALA A 187 4.21 4.81 -25.24
N ASP A 188 5.09 4.05 -25.89
CA ASP A 188 6.02 4.56 -26.89
C ASP A 188 5.28 5.13 -28.10
N MET A 189 4.22 4.45 -28.56
CA MET A 189 3.38 4.92 -29.66
C MET A 189 2.71 6.25 -29.32
N MET A 190 2.13 6.36 -28.12
CA MET A 190 1.51 7.59 -27.65
C MET A 190 2.52 8.73 -27.52
N GLU A 191 3.72 8.47 -26.98
CA GLU A 191 4.78 9.45 -26.84
C GLU A 191 5.26 9.97 -28.20
N ASP A 192 5.56 9.05 -29.13
CA ASP A 192 6.06 9.38 -30.47
C ASP A 192 5.07 10.21 -31.31
N ASN A 193 3.78 9.98 -31.10
CA ASN A 193 2.67 10.67 -31.77
C ASN A 193 2.12 11.85 -30.94
N VAL A 194 2.71 12.14 -29.77
CA VAL A 194 2.31 13.23 -28.87
C VAL A 194 0.82 13.16 -28.50
N LEU A 195 0.33 11.95 -28.25
CA LEU A 195 -1.06 11.69 -27.90
C LEU A 195 -1.28 11.94 -26.41
N VAL A 196 -2.21 12.85 -26.09
CA VAL A 196 -2.74 13.00 -24.73
C VAL A 196 -3.78 11.93 -24.40
N GLY A 197 -4.27 11.23 -25.43
CA GLY A 197 -5.17 10.08 -25.33
C GLY A 197 -5.39 9.45 -26.69
N ILE A 198 -5.69 8.15 -26.70
CA ILE A 198 -5.98 7.40 -27.91
C ILE A 198 -7.39 7.77 -28.39
N PRO A 199 -7.57 8.22 -29.65
CA PRO A 199 -8.86 8.75 -30.10
C PRO A 199 -9.99 7.72 -30.16
N ASN A 200 -9.72 6.54 -30.73
CA ASN A 200 -10.68 5.45 -30.84
C ASN A 200 -10.08 4.17 -30.21
N PRO A 201 -9.99 4.11 -28.88
CA PRO A 201 -9.35 3.01 -28.19
C PRO A 201 -10.20 1.75 -28.24
N ALA A 202 -9.57 0.59 -28.46
CA ALA A 202 -10.17 -0.73 -28.25
C ALA A 202 -10.39 -0.99 -26.75
N SER A 203 -11.38 -0.29 -26.18
CA SER A 203 -11.59 -0.16 -24.73
C SER A 203 -12.29 -1.37 -24.13
N PHE A 204 -12.16 -1.53 -22.80
CA PHE A 204 -12.87 -2.57 -22.07
C PHE A 204 -14.39 -2.47 -22.23
N GLU A 205 -14.93 -1.25 -22.32
CA GLU A 205 -16.37 -1.01 -22.45
C GLU A 205 -16.97 -1.54 -23.76
N GLU A 206 -16.14 -1.75 -24.79
CA GLU A 206 -16.58 -2.34 -26.06
C GLU A 206 -16.79 -3.86 -25.96
N GLY A 207 -16.35 -4.48 -24.86
CA GLY A 207 -16.56 -5.90 -24.56
C GLY A 207 -15.71 -6.87 -25.38
N LEU A 208 -14.82 -6.36 -26.25
CA LEU A 208 -13.97 -7.15 -27.11
C LEU A 208 -12.50 -6.80 -26.93
N ALA A 209 -11.70 -7.80 -26.57
CA ALA A 209 -10.25 -7.76 -26.56
C ALA A 209 -9.69 -8.32 -27.88
N THR A 210 -8.54 -7.82 -28.31
CA THR A 210 -7.89 -8.25 -29.56
C THR A 210 -6.45 -8.66 -29.32
N ASN A 211 -5.97 -9.65 -30.08
CA ASN A 211 -4.56 -10.03 -30.13
C ASN A 211 -3.87 -9.54 -31.42
N GLU A 212 -4.58 -8.80 -32.27
CA GLU A 212 -4.06 -8.28 -33.53
C GLU A 212 -3.45 -6.88 -33.34
N MET A 213 -2.12 -6.82 -33.33
CA MET A 213 -1.34 -5.59 -33.10
C MET A 213 -1.34 -4.64 -34.31
N ILE A 214 -1.83 -5.10 -35.46
CA ILE A 214 -2.03 -4.30 -36.68
C ILE A 214 -3.29 -3.44 -36.64
N VAL A 215 -4.17 -3.65 -35.66
CA VAL A 215 -5.42 -2.89 -35.45
C VAL A 215 -5.55 -2.33 -34.03
N PHE A 216 -4.60 -2.65 -33.15
CA PHE A 216 -4.59 -2.24 -31.76
C PHE A 216 -3.53 -1.16 -31.51
N PRO A 217 -3.76 -0.14 -30.67
CA PRO A 217 -5.00 0.11 -29.89
C PRO A 217 -6.11 0.85 -30.63
N ASP A 218 -5.84 1.43 -31.81
CA ASP A 218 -6.83 2.19 -32.58
C ASP A 218 -6.61 1.94 -34.09
N ALA A 219 -7.62 1.37 -34.76
CA ALA A 219 -7.60 1.10 -36.21
C ALA A 219 -8.45 2.07 -37.04
N ILE A 220 -9.12 3.03 -36.40
CA ILE A 220 -10.18 3.83 -37.02
C ILE A 220 -9.71 5.24 -37.33
N THR A 221 -8.83 5.82 -36.51
CA THR A 221 -8.38 7.21 -36.71
C THR A 221 -7.74 7.38 -38.08
N THR A 222 -8.34 8.18 -38.94
CA THR A 222 -7.90 8.30 -40.33
C THR A 222 -6.55 9.02 -40.44
N ALA A 223 -5.82 8.76 -41.52
CA ALA A 223 -4.63 9.52 -41.88
C ALA A 223 -4.82 11.05 -41.86
N GLU A 224 -5.99 11.53 -42.31
CA GLU A 224 -6.33 12.96 -42.30
C GLU A 224 -6.47 13.49 -40.87
N GLU A 225 -7.11 12.73 -39.97
CA GLU A 225 -7.23 13.09 -38.55
C GLU A 225 -5.87 13.07 -37.83
N LYS A 226 -4.94 12.21 -38.27
CA LYS A 226 -3.52 12.22 -37.86
C LYS A 226 -2.75 13.42 -38.40
N GLY A 227 -3.37 14.24 -39.24
CA GLY A 227 -2.81 15.47 -39.80
C GLY A 227 -2.10 15.30 -41.15
N TYR A 228 -2.24 14.17 -41.83
CA TYR A 228 -1.60 13.96 -43.13
C TYR A 228 -2.18 14.88 -44.22
N THR A 229 -1.31 15.56 -44.95
CA THR A 229 -1.67 16.47 -46.05
C THR A 229 -1.03 16.11 -47.39
N GLY A 230 -0.30 15.00 -47.44
CA GLY A 230 0.42 14.55 -48.64
C GLY A 230 -0.46 13.82 -49.64
N THR A 231 0.17 13.29 -50.71
CA THR A 231 -0.52 12.55 -51.77
C THR A 231 -0.36 11.03 -51.65
N GLY A 232 0.33 10.54 -50.63
CA GLY A 232 0.44 9.12 -50.28
C GLY A 232 -0.83 8.59 -49.60
N ILE A 233 -0.83 7.30 -49.27
CA ILE A 233 -1.94 6.62 -48.57
C ILE A 233 -1.33 5.90 -47.35
N PRO A 234 -1.01 6.63 -46.27
CA PRO A 234 -0.52 6.01 -45.05
C PRO A 234 -1.64 5.20 -44.38
N LEU A 235 -1.25 4.24 -43.54
CA LEU A 235 -2.17 3.44 -42.74
C LEU A 235 -2.95 4.32 -41.75
N ASP A 236 -4.25 4.04 -41.71
CA ASP A 236 -5.15 4.53 -40.68
C ASP A 236 -4.77 3.91 -39.32
N GLY A 237 -5.22 4.55 -38.26
CA GLY A 237 -5.05 4.12 -36.90
C GLY A 237 -3.73 4.54 -36.25
N TYR A 238 -3.74 4.42 -34.93
CA TYR A 238 -2.58 4.44 -34.06
C TYR A 238 -2.37 3.01 -33.56
N VAL A 239 -1.65 2.22 -34.35
CA VAL A 239 -1.47 0.78 -34.14
C VAL A 239 -0.04 0.45 -33.66
N LEU A 240 0.19 -0.76 -33.14
CA LEU A 240 1.50 -1.15 -32.61
C LEU A 240 2.42 -1.81 -33.63
N TYR A 241 1.88 -2.40 -34.70
CA TYR A 241 2.66 -3.09 -35.73
C TYR A 241 2.50 -2.42 -37.09
N GLU A 242 3.61 -2.09 -37.76
CA GLU A 242 3.64 -1.40 -39.05
C GLU A 242 2.82 -0.09 -39.09
N HIS A 243 2.92 0.71 -38.04
CA HIS A 243 2.23 2.00 -37.94
C HIS A 243 2.89 3.06 -38.81
N ASP A 244 2.10 3.78 -39.61
CA ASP A 244 2.58 4.95 -40.34
C ASP A 244 2.48 6.22 -39.48
N ARG A 245 3.62 6.63 -38.95
CA ARG A 245 3.80 7.83 -38.14
C ARG A 245 3.95 9.06 -39.04
N ILE A 246 3.13 10.07 -38.81
CA ILE A 246 3.21 11.37 -39.50
C ILE A 246 3.88 12.37 -38.57
N THR A 247 5.03 12.89 -38.97
CA THR A 247 5.79 13.82 -38.12
C THR A 247 5.20 15.23 -38.17
N ALA A 248 5.18 15.92 -37.03
CA ALA A 248 4.72 17.31 -36.96
C ALA A 248 5.56 18.27 -37.83
N ASP A 249 6.84 17.95 -38.06
CA ASP A 249 7.75 18.76 -38.87
C ASP A 249 7.46 18.67 -40.37
N ASN A 250 6.81 17.59 -40.83
CA ASN A 250 6.44 17.40 -42.21
C ASN A 250 5.20 16.50 -42.33
N THR A 251 4.03 17.14 -42.37
CA THR A 251 2.73 16.47 -42.49
C THR A 251 2.45 15.88 -43.87
N SER A 252 3.35 16.04 -44.83
CA SER A 252 3.19 15.48 -46.18
C SER A 252 3.89 14.13 -46.39
N ASP A 253 4.74 13.74 -45.43
CA ASP A 253 5.48 12.48 -45.43
C ASP A 253 5.14 11.66 -44.18
N TYR A 254 5.38 10.35 -44.24
CA TYR A 254 5.18 9.42 -43.13
C TYR A 254 6.32 8.41 -43.04
N GLN A 255 6.51 7.84 -41.85
CA GLN A 255 7.48 6.79 -41.57
C GLN A 255 6.75 5.58 -40.98
N THR A 256 6.95 4.41 -41.56
CA THR A 256 6.49 3.15 -40.97
C THR A 256 7.39 2.78 -39.78
N VAL A 257 6.77 2.60 -38.62
CA VAL A 257 7.39 2.24 -37.35
C VAL A 257 6.69 1.02 -36.76
N THR A 258 7.42 0.22 -35.99
CA THR A 258 6.90 -0.98 -35.33
C THR A 258 7.30 -0.91 -33.87
N TYR A 259 6.31 -0.90 -32.99
CA TYR A 259 6.47 -0.81 -31.54
C TYR A 259 6.51 -2.19 -30.85
N ILE A 260 6.00 -3.22 -31.54
CA ILE A 260 6.03 -4.61 -31.08
C ILE A 260 6.48 -5.54 -32.20
N ASP A 261 7.32 -6.53 -31.90
CA ASP A 261 7.96 -7.35 -32.94
C ASP A 261 7.01 -8.35 -33.63
N GLN A 262 5.82 -8.58 -33.08
CA GLN A 262 4.87 -9.58 -33.57
C GLN A 262 3.51 -8.93 -33.89
N PRO A 263 2.93 -9.23 -35.07
CA PRO A 263 1.63 -8.68 -35.45
C PRO A 263 0.46 -9.36 -34.72
N ILE A 264 0.68 -10.54 -34.14
CA ILE A 264 -0.32 -11.32 -33.39
C ILE A 264 0.32 -11.79 -32.09
N THR A 265 -0.32 -11.49 -30.97
CA THR A 265 0.09 -11.92 -29.62
C THR A 265 -0.59 -13.23 -29.20
N GLU A 266 -0.06 -13.87 -28.17
CA GLU A 266 -0.68 -15.06 -27.57
C GLU A 266 -1.95 -14.70 -26.79
N TYR A 267 -1.92 -13.59 -26.04
CA TYR A 267 -3.04 -13.10 -25.24
C TYR A 267 -3.81 -11.97 -25.95
N TYR A 268 -4.96 -11.62 -25.39
CA TYR A 268 -5.86 -10.59 -25.91
C TYR A 268 -5.79 -9.34 -25.05
N TYR A 269 -5.95 -8.17 -25.67
CA TYR A 269 -5.73 -6.89 -25.02
C TYR A 269 -6.88 -5.91 -25.28
N THR A 270 -7.16 -5.10 -24.27
CA THR A 270 -7.91 -3.85 -24.41
C THR A 270 -7.00 -2.69 -24.01
N CYS A 271 -7.28 -1.50 -24.54
CA CYS A 271 -6.58 -0.27 -24.18
C CYS A 271 -7.62 0.81 -23.90
N GLU A 272 -7.47 1.53 -22.79
CA GLU A 272 -8.29 2.68 -22.48
C GLU A 272 -7.75 3.94 -23.18
N ALA A 273 -8.57 5.00 -23.23
CA ALA A 273 -8.18 6.26 -23.86
C ALA A 273 -6.90 6.88 -23.27
N ASP A 274 -6.56 6.59 -22.00
CA ASP A 274 -5.37 7.08 -21.33
C ASP A 274 -4.11 6.22 -21.55
N GLY A 275 -4.22 5.14 -22.34
CA GLY A 275 -3.14 4.20 -22.60
C GLY A 275 -3.07 3.03 -21.61
N THR A 276 -3.99 2.93 -20.65
CA THR A 276 -4.07 1.78 -19.73
C THR A 276 -4.41 0.52 -20.50
N VAL A 277 -3.53 -0.49 -20.44
CA VAL A 277 -3.73 -1.78 -21.11
C VAL A 277 -4.19 -2.85 -20.12
N ARG A 278 -5.11 -3.71 -20.55
CA ARG A 278 -5.56 -4.91 -19.82
C ARG A 278 -5.30 -6.16 -20.66
N GLN A 279 -5.09 -7.30 -20.01
CA GLN A 279 -4.77 -8.57 -20.69
C GLN A 279 -5.79 -9.66 -20.33
N PHE A 280 -6.16 -10.48 -21.30
CA PHE A 280 -7.17 -11.52 -21.20
C PHE A 280 -6.72 -12.84 -21.85
N ASP A 281 -7.29 -13.96 -21.41
CA ASP A 281 -7.11 -15.28 -22.05
C ASP A 281 -8.01 -15.51 -23.28
N GLY A 282 -8.90 -14.57 -23.59
CA GLY A 282 -9.85 -14.67 -24.70
C GLY A 282 -10.36 -13.31 -25.19
N PRO A 283 -11.03 -13.30 -26.35
CA PRO A 283 -11.47 -12.06 -27.00
C PRO A 283 -12.75 -11.47 -26.39
N ASP A 284 -13.59 -12.27 -25.73
CA ASP A 284 -14.83 -11.79 -25.13
C ASP A 284 -14.59 -11.46 -23.65
N VAL A 285 -14.61 -10.16 -23.34
CA VAL A 285 -14.26 -9.63 -22.01
C VAL A 285 -15.25 -10.08 -20.93
N GLU A 286 -16.51 -10.40 -21.29
CA GLU A 286 -17.51 -10.87 -20.31
C GLU A 286 -17.24 -12.29 -19.80
N SER A 287 -16.59 -13.11 -20.62
CA SER A 287 -16.36 -14.54 -20.34
C SER A 287 -14.88 -14.91 -20.14
N ALA A 288 -13.96 -14.05 -20.60
CA ALA A 288 -12.53 -14.22 -20.44
C ALA A 288 -12.05 -13.94 -19.01
N THR A 289 -10.94 -14.57 -18.65
CA THR A 289 -10.22 -14.28 -17.41
C THR A 289 -9.30 -13.08 -17.64
N GLU A 290 -9.49 -12.00 -16.88
CA GLU A 290 -8.54 -10.89 -16.84
C GLU A 290 -7.30 -11.28 -16.05
N TYR A 291 -6.13 -11.06 -16.64
CA TYR A 291 -4.85 -11.25 -15.96
C TYR A 291 -4.33 -9.95 -15.39
N PHE A 292 -3.86 -10.03 -14.15
CA PHE A 292 -3.24 -8.91 -13.43
C PHE A 292 -1.73 -9.09 -13.29
N GLY A 293 -1.05 -7.96 -13.13
CA GLY A 293 0.39 -7.90 -12.88
C GLY A 293 1.21 -8.14 -14.15
N SER A 294 1.99 -7.13 -14.52
CA SER A 294 3.00 -7.22 -15.59
C SER A 294 4.42 -7.31 -15.02
N GLU A 295 4.58 -7.37 -13.70
CA GLU A 295 5.88 -7.23 -13.05
C GLU A 295 6.85 -8.35 -13.44
N GLU A 296 8.12 -8.02 -13.69
CA GLU A 296 9.18 -8.98 -14.02
C GLU A 296 9.48 -9.95 -12.88
N ALA A 297 9.29 -9.49 -11.65
CA ALA A 297 9.58 -10.24 -10.45
C ALA A 297 8.46 -10.01 -9.43
N VAL A 298 7.95 -11.12 -8.89
CA VAL A 298 7.05 -11.09 -7.74
C VAL A 298 7.90 -11.32 -6.49
N PHE A 299 7.69 -10.48 -5.49
CA PHE A 299 8.35 -10.60 -4.20
C PHE A 299 7.32 -11.00 -3.15
N GLU A 300 7.66 -12.01 -2.36
CA GLU A 300 6.93 -12.40 -1.17
C GLU A 300 7.75 -12.04 0.06
N VAL A 301 7.07 -11.87 1.19
CA VAL A 301 7.69 -11.65 2.49
C VAL A 301 7.77 -12.99 3.21
N VAL A 302 8.95 -13.33 3.70
CA VAL A 302 9.16 -14.43 4.66
C VAL A 302 9.28 -13.83 6.05
N ALA A 303 8.30 -14.11 6.90
CA ALA A 303 8.39 -13.84 8.32
C ALA A 303 8.95 -15.04 9.08
N ARG A 304 9.89 -14.78 9.99
CA ARG A 304 10.40 -15.75 10.97
C ARG A 304 10.14 -15.23 12.37
N LEU A 305 9.21 -15.89 13.06
CA LEU A 305 8.71 -15.48 14.36
C LEU A 305 9.31 -16.36 15.47
N ALA A 306 9.45 -15.76 16.65
CA ALA A 306 9.64 -16.48 17.90
C ALA A 306 8.45 -16.16 18.82
N ILE A 307 7.74 -17.20 19.25
CA ILE A 307 6.47 -17.09 19.97
C ILE A 307 6.61 -17.83 21.29
N ASP A 308 6.25 -17.18 22.40
CA ASP A 308 6.18 -17.80 23.71
C ASP A 308 4.72 -17.98 24.11
N LEU A 309 4.33 -19.20 24.49
CA LEU A 309 3.03 -19.47 25.08
C LEU A 309 3.17 -19.63 26.60
N TYR A 310 2.43 -18.83 27.35
CA TYR A 310 2.41 -18.88 28.81
C TYR A 310 1.23 -19.70 29.33
N SER A 311 1.50 -20.64 30.23
CA SER A 311 0.45 -21.41 30.91
C SER A 311 0.79 -21.63 32.38
N LYS A 312 -0.20 -21.98 33.19
CA LYS A 312 0.03 -22.43 34.56
C LYS A 312 0.46 -23.89 34.57
N PRO A 313 1.22 -24.31 35.60
CA PRO A 313 1.48 -25.72 35.83
C PRO A 313 0.17 -26.49 35.93
N GLY A 314 0.04 -27.58 35.17
CA GLY A 314 -1.04 -28.53 35.37
C GLY A 314 -1.08 -28.99 36.82
N LYS A 315 -2.29 -29.10 37.39
CA LYS A 315 -2.46 -29.79 38.67
C LYS A 315 -2.11 -31.26 38.42
N GLY A 316 -0.89 -31.65 38.78
CA GLY A 316 -0.51 -33.06 38.87
C GLY A 316 -1.32 -33.82 39.91
#